data_AF-A0A3A8ATF3-F1
#
_entry.id   AF-A0A3A8ATF3-F1
#
_cell.length_a   1.000
_cell.length_b   1.000
_cell.length_c   1.000
_cell.angle_alpha   90.00
_cell.angle_beta   90.00
_cell.angle_gamma   90.00
#
_symmetry.space_group_name_H-M   'P 1'
#
loop_
_entity.id
_entity.type
_entity.pdbx_description
1 polymer ?
#
loop_
_entity_poly.entity_id
_entity_poly.type
_entity_poly.pdbx_seq_one_letter_code
_entity_poly.pdbx_strand_id
1 'polypeptide(L)'
;MIARLARALIGGAVAFVLANIVSNVLFFQVGAGFLFENRWQSDKLIAVLFETEPLPLMFTNGPLYMSIAAVIGAVHGLIFLWIEPVLPRATVPRGLAFGAILWALMALYFEFHAPFNMLGEPPVLVAVELAFWAAVLAVEGAALSLLYGEGRRPPA
;
A
#
# COMPACT_ATOMS: atom_id res chain seq x y z
N MET A 1 -2.21 -12.65 -24.61
CA MET A 1 -2.42 -13.10 -23.21
C MET A 1 -1.14 -13.01 -22.38
N ILE A 2 -0.06 -13.68 -22.79
CA ILE A 2 1.24 -13.70 -22.09
C ILE A 2 1.80 -12.30 -21.82
N ALA A 3 1.83 -11.42 -22.82
CA ALA A 3 2.35 -10.05 -22.64
C ALA A 3 1.56 -9.23 -21.60
N ARG A 4 0.23 -9.44 -21.49
CA ARG A 4 -0.60 -8.75 -20.48
C ARG A 4 -0.38 -9.31 -19.09
N LEU A 5 -0.25 -10.63 -18.98
CA LEU A 5 0.10 -11.28 -17.72
C LEU A 5 1.46 -10.80 -17.20
N ALA A 6 2.45 -10.73 -18.08
CA ALA A 6 3.78 -10.21 -17.74
C ALA A 6 3.72 -8.74 -17.29
N ARG A 7 3.00 -7.87 -18.02
CA ARG A 7 2.79 -6.48 -17.61
C ARG A 7 2.06 -6.34 -16.28
N ALA A 8 1.06 -7.18 -16.03
CA ALA A 8 0.35 -7.21 -14.75
C ALA A 8 1.28 -7.60 -13.60
N LEU A 9 2.00 -8.72 -13.72
CA LEU A 9 2.92 -9.21 -12.70
C LEU A 9 4.07 -8.25 -12.43
N ILE A 10 4.82 -7.89 -13.47
CA ILE A 10 5.99 -7.02 -13.36
C ILE A 10 5.55 -5.60 -12.98
N GLY A 11 4.48 -5.09 -13.61
CA GLY A 11 3.93 -3.78 -13.31
C GLY A 11 3.45 -3.68 -11.87
N GLY A 12 2.79 -4.71 -11.36
CA GLY A 12 2.35 -4.77 -9.96
C GLY A 12 3.52 -4.81 -8.99
N ALA A 13 4.51 -5.65 -9.26
CA ALA A 13 5.72 -5.73 -8.44
C ALA A 13 6.44 -4.37 -8.35
N VAL A 14 6.68 -3.73 -9.49
CA VAL A 14 7.33 -2.42 -9.56
C VAL A 14 6.48 -1.36 -8.87
N ALA A 15 5.17 -1.32 -9.14
CA ALA A 15 4.26 -0.34 -8.55
C ALA A 15 4.22 -0.43 -7.02
N PHE A 16 4.18 -1.64 -6.45
CA PHE A 16 4.13 -1.81 -4.99
C PHE A 16 5.47 -1.50 -4.32
N VAL A 17 6.60 -1.77 -4.97
CA VAL A 17 7.91 -1.32 -4.48
C VAL A 17 7.98 0.21 -4.47
N LEU A 18 7.54 0.88 -5.54
CA LEU A 18 7.46 2.34 -5.60
C LEU A 18 6.54 2.89 -4.49
N ALA A 19 5.38 2.29 -4.30
CA ALA A 19 4.46 2.65 -3.23
C ALA A 19 5.09 2.46 -1.84
N ASN A 20 5.88 1.39 -1.62
CA ASN A 20 6.61 1.18 -0.37
C ASN A 20 7.68 2.25 -0.13
N ILE A 21 8.38 2.71 -1.16
CA ILE A 21 9.33 3.82 -1.04
C ILE A 21 8.58 5.09 -0.61
N VAL A 22 7.43 5.39 -1.25
CA VAL A 22 6.58 6.52 -0.88
C VAL A 22 6.07 6.38 0.56
N SER A 23 5.64 5.19 0.96
CA SER A 23 5.23 4.90 2.33
C SER A 23 6.35 5.19 3.32
N ASN A 24 7.57 4.71 3.06
CA ASN A 24 8.71 4.96 3.94
C ASN A 24 9.00 6.46 4.10
N VAL A 25 8.92 7.23 3.01
CA VAL A 25 9.09 8.69 3.07
C VAL A 25 7.96 9.35 3.87
N LEU A 26 6.70 8.99 3.60
CA LEU A 26 5.56 9.58 4.28
C LEU A 26 5.56 9.28 5.78
N PHE A 27 5.74 8.02 6.17
CA PHE A 27 5.66 7.62 7.58
C PHE A 27 6.92 7.98 8.38
N PHE A 28 8.12 7.69 7.85
CA PHE A 28 9.36 7.77 8.64
C PHE A 28 10.19 9.03 8.40
N GLN A 29 9.85 9.87 7.42
CA GLN A 29 10.53 11.15 7.22
C GLN A 29 9.59 12.33 7.43
N VAL A 30 8.44 12.33 6.74
CA VAL A 30 7.48 13.45 6.80
C VAL A 30 6.62 13.37 8.07
N GLY A 31 6.13 12.17 8.38
CA GLY A 31 5.18 11.93 9.46
C GLY A 31 5.79 11.55 10.78
N ALA A 32 7.09 11.22 10.85
CA ALA A 32 7.70 10.59 12.02
C ALA A 32 7.46 11.40 13.31
N GLY A 33 7.67 12.72 13.24
CA GLY A 33 7.44 13.63 14.35
C GLY A 33 6.00 13.61 14.88
N PHE A 34 5.03 13.44 13.97
CA PHE A 34 3.61 13.44 14.32
C PHE A 34 3.06 12.05 14.66
N LEU A 35 3.55 10.99 14.03
CA LEU A 35 3.02 9.63 14.16
C LEU A 35 3.75 8.81 15.23
N PHE A 36 5.05 9.03 15.43
CA PHE A 36 5.87 8.18 16.29
C PHE A 36 6.56 8.95 17.41
N GLU A 37 7.03 10.17 17.18
CA GLU A 37 7.75 10.98 18.18
C GLU A 37 6.80 11.90 18.95
N ASN A 38 5.58 11.44 19.21
CA ASN A 38 4.57 12.20 19.93
C ASN A 38 4.14 11.45 21.20
N ARG A 39 3.89 12.21 22.28
CA ARG A 39 3.49 11.65 23.59
C ARG A 39 2.09 11.02 23.64
N TRP A 40 1.30 11.18 22.57
CA TRP A 40 -0.06 10.67 22.50
C TRP A 40 -0.13 9.30 21.83
N GLN A 41 0.94 8.86 21.17
CA GLN A 41 0.99 7.57 20.51
C GLN A 41 0.93 6.43 21.52
N SER A 42 0.43 5.28 21.08
CA SER A 42 0.41 4.06 21.87
C SER A 42 1.83 3.59 22.18
N ASP A 43 2.14 3.49 23.47
CA ASP A 43 3.38 2.88 23.97
C ASP A 43 3.59 1.47 23.39
N LYS A 44 2.49 0.72 23.18
CA LYS A 44 2.57 -0.63 22.62
C LYS A 44 2.97 -0.61 21.15
N LEU A 45 2.47 0.35 20.37
CA LEU A 45 2.90 0.51 18.98
C LEU A 45 4.40 0.85 18.92
N ILE A 46 4.85 1.81 19.74
CA ILE A 46 6.26 2.21 19.79
C ILE A 46 7.14 1.03 20.20
N ALA A 47 6.74 0.30 21.24
CA ALA A 47 7.47 -0.87 21.70
C ALA A 47 7.59 -1.94 20.61
N VAL A 48 6.51 -2.26 19.89
CA VAL A 48 6.53 -3.30 18.83
C VAL A 48 7.32 -2.84 17.61
N LEU A 49 7.21 -1.56 17.25
CA LEU A 49 7.81 -1.04 16.02
C LEU A 49 9.32 -0.75 16.17
N PHE A 50 9.76 -0.26 17.33
CA PHE A 50 11.10 0.30 17.50
C PHE A 50 11.94 -0.31 18.63
N GLU A 51 11.34 -1.00 19.60
CA GLU A 51 12.06 -1.38 20.84
C GLU A 51 12.17 -2.89 21.05
N THR A 52 11.16 -3.66 20.63
CA THR A 52 11.08 -5.11 20.88
C THR A 52 11.94 -5.86 19.88
N GLU A 53 12.94 -6.59 20.37
CA GLU A 53 13.74 -7.48 19.53
C GLU A 53 13.02 -8.82 19.26
N PRO A 54 13.13 -9.39 18.04
CA PRO A 54 13.82 -8.81 16.88
C PRO A 54 13.02 -7.65 16.26
N LEU A 55 13.74 -6.60 15.86
CA LEU A 55 13.12 -5.46 15.20
C LEU A 55 12.45 -5.87 13.87
N PRO A 56 11.41 -5.14 13.44
CA PRO A 56 10.73 -5.39 12.17
C PRO A 56 11.69 -5.52 10.99
N LEU A 57 11.32 -6.40 10.05
CA LEU A 57 12.15 -6.75 8.89
C LEU A 57 12.58 -5.55 8.06
N MET A 58 11.75 -4.50 7.99
CA MET A 58 12.09 -3.28 7.26
C MET A 58 13.32 -2.55 7.81
N PHE A 59 13.64 -2.73 9.10
CA PHE A 59 14.84 -2.15 9.73
C PHE A 59 16.05 -3.09 9.68
N THR A 60 15.81 -4.40 9.66
CA THR A 60 16.89 -5.40 9.78
C THR A 60 17.31 -5.99 8.44
N ASN A 61 16.43 -6.03 7.44
CA ASN A 61 16.71 -6.57 6.11
C ASN A 61 15.82 -5.91 5.04
N GLY A 62 16.15 -4.67 4.68
CA GLY A 62 15.47 -3.90 3.63
C GLY A 62 15.33 -4.63 2.27
N PRO A 63 16.38 -5.29 1.74
CA PRO A 63 16.27 -6.04 0.48
C PRO A 63 15.24 -7.18 0.52
N LEU A 64 15.19 -7.95 1.61
CA LEU A 64 14.19 -9.01 1.76
C LEU A 64 12.78 -8.41 1.91
N TYR A 65 12.63 -7.36 2.71
CA TYR A 65 11.37 -6.63 2.84
C TYR A 65 10.85 -6.14 1.49
N MET A 66 11.70 -5.50 0.68
CA MET A 66 11.32 -5.00 -0.65
C MET A 66 11.03 -6.13 -1.65
N SER A 67 11.70 -7.28 -1.50
CA SER A 67 11.41 -8.47 -2.31
C SER A 67 10.03 -9.05 -1.98
N ILE A 68 9.66 -9.11 -0.70
CA ILE A 68 8.31 -9.53 -0.27
C ILE A 68 7.27 -8.54 -0.79
N ALA A 69 7.53 -7.23 -0.68
CA ALA A 69 6.68 -6.20 -1.24
C ALA A 69 6.49 -6.39 -2.76
N ALA A 70 7.55 -6.67 -3.52
CA ALA A 70 7.45 -6.96 -4.95
C ALA A 70 6.54 -8.17 -5.25
N VAL A 71 6.61 -9.23 -4.43
CA VAL A 71 5.73 -10.41 -4.57
C VAL A 71 4.27 -10.05 -4.29
N ILE A 72 3.99 -9.29 -3.24
CA ILE A 72 2.63 -8.80 -2.94
C ILE A 72 2.11 -7.95 -4.11
N GLY A 73 2.94 -7.03 -4.60
CA GLY A 73 2.61 -6.20 -5.77
C GLY A 73 2.29 -7.01 -7.01
N ALA A 74 3.02 -8.10 -7.27
CA ALA A 74 2.72 -8.99 -8.39
C ALA A 74 1.31 -9.61 -8.26
N VAL A 75 0.90 -9.98 -7.04
CA VAL A 75 -0.46 -10.47 -6.75
C VAL A 75 -1.49 -9.37 -6.98
N HIS A 76 -1.25 -8.14 -6.52
CA HIS A 76 -2.13 -7.00 -6.82
C HIS A 76 -2.25 -6.77 -8.33
N GLY A 77 -1.16 -6.90 -9.08
CA GLY A 77 -1.16 -6.85 -10.54
C GLY A 77 -2.07 -7.90 -11.19
N LEU A 78 -2.06 -9.14 -10.68
CA LEU A 78 -2.97 -10.20 -11.14
C LEU A 78 -4.44 -9.88 -10.85
N ILE A 79 -4.73 -9.38 -9.65
CA ILE A 79 -6.08 -8.96 -9.26
C ILE A 79 -6.54 -7.81 -10.16
N PHE A 80 -5.69 -6.81 -10.35
CA PHE A 80 -5.95 -5.69 -11.25
C PHE A 80 -6.27 -6.21 -12.65
N LEU A 81 -5.43 -7.06 -13.24
CA LEU A 81 -5.70 -7.69 -14.53
C LEU A 81 -7.09 -8.32 -14.57
N TRP A 82 -7.51 -9.04 -13.52
CA TRP A 82 -8.80 -9.72 -13.48
C TRP A 82 -9.99 -8.75 -13.49
N ILE A 83 -9.95 -7.70 -12.68
CA ILE A 83 -11.06 -6.74 -12.51
C ILE A 83 -11.00 -5.53 -13.44
N GLU A 84 -9.88 -5.32 -14.14
CA GLU A 84 -9.64 -4.17 -15.02
C GLU A 84 -10.80 -3.80 -15.97
N PRO A 85 -11.55 -4.75 -16.58
CA PRO A 85 -12.64 -4.42 -17.51
C PRO A 85 -13.81 -3.65 -16.89
N VAL A 86 -13.99 -3.72 -15.57
CA VAL A 86 -15.07 -3.00 -14.86
C VAL A 86 -14.58 -1.70 -14.22
N LEU A 87 -13.28 -1.42 -14.30
CA LEU A 87 -12.69 -0.17 -13.81
C LEU A 87 -12.84 0.95 -14.86
N PRO A 88 -12.64 2.22 -14.47
CA PRO A 88 -12.66 3.36 -15.41
C PRO A 88 -11.78 3.16 -16.63
N ARG A 89 -12.18 3.73 -17.77
CA ARG A 89 -11.47 3.54 -19.05
C ARG A 89 -10.14 4.30 -19.15
N ALA A 90 -10.07 5.48 -18.53
CA ALA A 90 -8.88 6.31 -18.59
C ALA A 90 -7.79 5.75 -17.67
N THR A 91 -6.54 5.73 -18.16
CA THR A 91 -5.41 5.04 -17.50
C THR A 91 -5.24 5.45 -16.04
N VAL A 92 -5.19 6.75 -15.73
CA VAL A 92 -4.99 7.22 -14.34
C VAL A 92 -6.24 6.95 -13.48
N PRO A 93 -7.47 7.37 -13.86
CA PRO A 93 -8.67 7.05 -13.09
C PRO A 93 -8.87 5.56 -12.80
N ARG A 94 -8.47 4.68 -13.73
CA ARG A 94 -8.51 3.23 -13.54
C ARG A 94 -7.61 2.76 -12.41
N GLY A 95 -6.39 3.29 -12.38
CA GLY A 95 -5.42 3.02 -11.33
C GLY A 95 -5.89 3.56 -9.98
N LEU A 96 -6.40 4.79 -9.95
CA LEU A 96 -6.92 5.39 -8.72
C LEU A 96 -8.14 4.64 -8.17
N ALA A 97 -9.04 4.16 -9.05
CA ALA A 97 -10.15 3.32 -8.62
C ALA A 97 -9.67 2.01 -7.99
N PHE A 98 -8.64 1.38 -8.56
CA PHE A 98 -8.03 0.20 -7.97
C PHE A 98 -7.36 0.49 -6.62
N GLY A 99 -6.58 1.57 -6.54
CA GLY A 99 -5.96 2.03 -5.29
C GLY A 99 -7.00 2.31 -4.20
N ALA A 100 -8.15 2.90 -4.54
CA ALA A 100 -9.25 3.11 -3.61
C ALA A 100 -9.88 1.80 -3.12
N ILE A 101 -9.99 0.78 -3.99
CA ILE A 101 -10.44 -0.56 -3.59
C ILE A 101 -9.45 -1.19 -2.61
N LEU A 102 -8.16 -1.19 -2.92
CA LEU A 102 -7.12 -1.70 -2.03
C LEU A 102 -7.14 -0.96 -0.69
N TRP A 103 -7.30 0.36 -0.73
CA TRP A 103 -7.37 1.19 0.47
C TRP A 103 -8.58 0.83 1.33
N ALA A 104 -9.77 0.72 0.74
CA ALA A 104 -10.97 0.37 1.48
C ALA A 104 -10.87 -1.01 2.14
N LEU A 105 -10.33 -1.99 1.41
CA LEU A 105 -10.11 -3.35 1.93
C LEU A 105 -9.10 -3.37 3.08
N MET A 106 -8.03 -2.58 2.97
CA MET A 106 -7.00 -2.48 3.99
C MET A 106 -7.47 -1.69 5.21
N ALA A 107 -8.06 -0.50 5.02
CA ALA A 107 -8.47 0.42 6.07
C ALA A 107 -9.45 -0.23 7.05
N LEU A 108 -10.47 -0.93 6.54
CA LEU A 108 -11.45 -1.64 7.37
C LEU A 108 -10.81 -2.71 8.27
N TYR A 109 -9.80 -3.40 7.75
CA TYR A 109 -9.07 -4.41 8.52
C TYR A 109 -8.07 -3.78 9.50
N PHE A 110 -7.42 -2.68 9.09
CA PHE A 110 -6.43 -1.97 9.89
C PHE A 110 -7.06 -1.29 11.11
N GLU A 111 -8.21 -0.63 10.94
CA GLU A 111 -8.97 -0.02 12.04
C GLU A 111 -9.37 -1.05 13.10
N PHE A 112 -9.58 -2.32 12.74
CA PHE A 112 -9.82 -3.35 13.74
C PHE A 112 -8.60 -3.55 14.64
N HIS A 113 -7.39 -3.62 14.08
CA HIS A 113 -6.17 -3.92 14.83
C HIS A 113 -5.53 -2.72 15.53
N ALA A 114 -5.53 -1.55 14.90
CA ALA A 114 -4.82 -0.38 15.39
C ALA A 114 -5.54 0.24 16.61
N PRO A 115 -6.71 0.90 16.48
CA PRO A 115 -7.37 1.55 17.61
C PRO A 115 -8.12 0.58 18.53
N PHE A 116 -8.78 -0.47 18.01
CA PHE A 116 -9.80 -1.20 18.78
C PHE A 116 -9.35 -2.52 19.39
N ASN A 117 -8.45 -3.27 18.75
CA ASN A 117 -8.11 -4.64 19.17
C ASN A 117 -6.71 -4.78 19.76
N MET A 118 -5.68 -4.43 18.99
CA MET A 118 -4.32 -4.88 19.29
C MET A 118 -3.41 -3.77 19.80
N LEU A 119 -3.35 -2.63 19.11
CA LEU A 119 -2.33 -1.61 19.36
C LEU A 119 -2.83 -0.49 20.27
N GLY A 120 -4.13 -0.28 20.38
CA GLY A 120 -4.72 0.75 21.26
C GLY A 120 -4.34 2.17 20.84
N GLU A 121 -4.15 2.40 19.54
CA GLU A 121 -3.74 3.69 19.01
C GLU A 121 -4.85 4.74 19.13
N PRO A 122 -4.51 6.02 19.35
CA PRO A 122 -5.48 7.11 19.30
C PRO A 122 -6.15 7.18 17.93
N PRO A 123 -7.49 7.22 17.84
CA PRO A 123 -8.20 7.23 16.56
C PRO A 123 -7.79 8.38 15.62
N VAL A 124 -7.38 9.53 16.17
CA VAL A 124 -6.92 10.68 15.39
C VAL A 124 -5.59 10.39 14.68
N LEU A 125 -4.67 9.67 15.33
CA LEU A 125 -3.40 9.29 14.69
C LEU A 125 -3.65 8.25 13.59
N VAL A 126 -4.49 7.26 13.87
CA VAL A 126 -4.92 6.25 12.89
C VAL A 126 -5.55 6.91 11.66
N ALA A 127 -6.38 7.94 11.84
CA ALA A 127 -6.95 8.68 10.72
C ALA A 127 -5.88 9.34 9.82
N VAL A 128 -4.79 9.84 10.41
CA VAL A 128 -3.65 10.40 9.66
C VAL A 128 -2.89 9.29 8.94
N GLU A 129 -2.66 8.15 9.58
CA GLU A 129 -2.05 6.99 8.93
C GLU A 129 -2.87 6.50 7.73
N LEU A 130 -4.19 6.43 7.88
CA LEU A 130 -5.10 6.06 6.79
C LEU A 130 -5.04 7.05 5.63
N ALA A 131 -4.86 8.34 5.90
CA ALA A 131 -4.66 9.36 4.87
C ALA A 131 -3.33 9.16 4.12
N PHE A 132 -2.26 8.81 4.84
CA PHE A 132 -0.97 8.48 4.20
C PHE A 132 -1.09 7.22 3.35
N TRP A 133 -1.75 6.18 3.87
CA TRP A 133 -2.02 4.98 3.10
C TRP A 133 -2.87 5.23 1.85
N ALA A 134 -3.83 6.16 1.91
CA ALA A 134 -4.60 6.56 0.73
C ALA A 134 -3.67 7.12 -0.36
N ALA A 135 -2.69 7.95 0.00
CA ALA A 135 -1.70 8.46 -0.94
C ALA A 135 -0.79 7.35 -1.49
N VAL A 136 -0.32 6.44 -0.62
CA VAL A 136 0.51 5.28 -1.01
C VAL A 136 -0.21 4.40 -2.03
N LEU A 137 -1.47 4.03 -1.76
CA LEU A 137 -2.24 3.14 -2.63
C LEU A 137 -2.73 3.85 -3.90
N ALA A 138 -2.90 5.18 -3.87
CA ALA A 138 -3.09 5.97 -5.08
C ALA A 138 -1.85 5.93 -5.99
N VAL A 139 -0.64 6.05 -5.42
CA VAL A 139 0.62 5.90 -6.18
C VAL A 139 0.74 4.50 -6.75
N GLU A 140 0.48 3.46 -5.95
CA GLU A 140 0.49 2.07 -6.41
C GLU A 140 -0.44 1.88 -7.60
N GLY A 141 -1.72 2.21 -7.44
CA GLY A 141 -2.74 2.00 -8.46
C GLY A 141 -2.43 2.77 -9.74
N ALA A 142 -2.01 4.04 -9.63
CA ALA A 142 -1.62 4.86 -10.76
C ALA A 142 -0.41 4.26 -11.50
N ALA A 143 0.66 3.91 -10.78
CA ALA A 143 1.87 3.32 -11.36
C ALA A 143 1.56 1.98 -12.04
N LEU A 144 0.80 1.10 -11.39
CA LEU A 144 0.37 -0.17 -11.94
C LEU A 144 -0.41 0.02 -13.24
N SER A 145 -1.42 0.89 -13.24
CA SER A 145 -2.25 1.12 -14.42
C SER A 145 -1.45 1.72 -15.59
N LEU A 146 -0.46 2.58 -15.31
CA LEU A 146 0.47 3.11 -16.31
C LEU A 146 1.35 2.01 -16.90
N LEU A 147 1.93 1.15 -16.06
CA LEU A 147 2.80 0.04 -16.48
C LEU A 147 2.02 -1.06 -17.22
N TYR A 148 0.77 -1.27 -16.84
CA TYR A 148 -0.13 -2.21 -17.51
C TYR A 148 -0.48 -1.76 -18.95
N GLY A 149 -0.66 -0.45 -19.14
CA GLY A 149 -0.94 0.18 -20.43
C GLY A 149 -2.43 0.14 -20.80
N GLU A 150 -2.76 0.10 -22.09
CA GLU A 150 -4.16 0.16 -22.55
C GLU A 150 -5.03 -1.00 -22.02
N GLY A 151 -6.27 -0.65 -21.65
CA GLY A 151 -7.23 -1.56 -21.06
C GLY A 151 -7.84 -2.58 -22.01
N ARG A 152 -8.49 -3.60 -21.44
CA ARG A 152 -9.30 -4.55 -22.21
C ARG A 152 -10.57 -3.82 -22.64
N ARG A 153 -10.67 -3.45 -23.91
CA ARG A 153 -11.94 -3.00 -24.50
C ARG A 153 -12.92 -4.19 -24.47
N PRO A 154 -14.10 -4.05 -23.85
CA PRO A 154 -15.20 -4.97 -24.13
C PRO A 154 -15.57 -4.83 -25.62
N PRO A 155 -15.97 -5.90 -26.32
CA PRO A 155 -16.63 -5.75 -27.61
C PRO A 155 -17.89 -4.89 -27.43
N ALA A 156 -18.10 -3.99 -28.39
CA ALA A 156 -19.34 -3.21 -28.49
C ALA A 156 -20.53 -4.12 -28.81
#